data_AF-A0A536TC59-F1
#
_entry.id   AF-A0A536TC59-F1
#
_cell.length_a   1.000
_cell.length_b   1.000
_cell.length_c   1.000
_cell.angle_alpha   90.00
_cell.angle_beta   90.00
_cell.angle_gamma   90.00
#
_symmetry.space_group_name_H-M   'P 1'
#
loop_
_entity.id
_entity.type
_entity.pdbx_description
1 polymer ?
#
loop_
_entity_poly.entity_id
_entity_poly.type
_entity_poly.pdbx_seq_one_letter_code
_entity_poly.pdbx_strand_id
1 'polypeptide(L)'
;MAEQKFTRCPGCKTVFRVTPQQLAMRGGQVRCGHCQTVFDGVAALLSLAPRPRAEDEEPAFDEAALGPPTVTLRNAHALQPAPAPDEEGDRRGEPS
;
A
#
# COMPACT_ATOMS: atom_id res chain seq x y z
N MET A 1 4.82 -23.74 -1.68
CA MET A 1 4.22 -22.43 -1.37
C MET A 1 4.40 -22.17 0.12
N ALA A 2 4.96 -21.02 0.51
CA ALA A 2 5.17 -20.71 1.91
C ALA A 2 3.82 -20.33 2.54
N GLU A 3 3.30 -21.21 3.39
CA GLU A 3 2.10 -20.94 4.18
C GLU A 3 2.41 -19.82 5.17
N GLN A 4 2.01 -18.59 4.85
CA GLN A 4 2.28 -17.41 5.66
C GLN A 4 1.12 -17.21 6.64
N LYS A 5 1.42 -17.21 7.94
CA LYS A 5 0.45 -16.87 8.98
C LYS A 5 0.69 -15.45 9.46
N PHE A 6 -0.35 -14.77 9.91
CA PHE A 6 -0.23 -13.43 10.49
C PHE A 6 -0.46 -13.52 11.99
N THR A 7 0.23 -12.68 12.76
CA THR A 7 0.03 -12.58 14.21
C THR A 7 -0.12 -11.12 14.62
N ARG A 8 -0.87 -10.88 15.69
CA ARG A 8 -1.03 -9.55 16.28
C ARG A 8 -0.31 -9.49 17.62
N CYS A 9 0.57 -8.50 17.79
CA CYS A 9 1.23 -8.29 19.07
C CYS A 9 0.23 -7.76 20.13
N PRO A 10 0.16 -8.33 21.34
CA PRO A 10 -0.72 -7.85 22.40
C PRO A 10 -0.29 -6.50 23.00
N GLY A 11 0.99 -6.13 22.90
CA GLY A 11 1.51 -4.86 23.43
C GLY A 11 1.23 -3.66 22.53
N CYS A 12 1.72 -3.69 21.29
CA CYS A 12 1.61 -2.56 20.35
C CYS A 12 0.54 -2.74 19.26
N LYS A 13 -0.19 -3.86 19.26
CA LYS A 13 -1.25 -4.18 18.28
C LYS A 13 -0.77 -4.26 16.82
N THR A 14 0.54 -4.24 16.56
CA THR A 14 1.13 -4.41 15.22
C THR A 14 0.87 -5.81 14.70
N VAL A 15 0.44 -5.91 13.44
CA VAL A 15 0.25 -7.17 12.73
C VAL A 15 1.49 -7.45 11.88
N PHE A 16 2.04 -8.65 11.98
CA PHE A 16 3.21 -9.06 11.19
C PHE A 16 3.08 -10.51 10.72
N ARG A 17 3.86 -10.84 9.68
CA ARG A 17 3.88 -12.17 9.05
C ARG A 17 4.88 -13.07 9.76
N VAL A 18 4.49 -14.31 9.99
CA VAL A 18 5.33 -15.36 10.55
C VAL A 18 5.10 -16.64 9.75
N THR A 19 6.15 -17.43 9.55
CA THR A 19 5.97 -18.77 8.97
C THR A 19 5.71 -19.78 10.09
N PRO A 20 4.87 -20.80 9.86
CA PRO A 20 4.63 -21.86 10.85
C PRO A 20 5.93 -22.61 11.19
N GLN A 21 6.87 -22.68 10.24
CA GLN A 21 8.19 -23.25 10.46
C GLN A 21 9.03 -22.42 11.44
N GLN A 22 8.96 -21.08 11.39
CA GLN A 22 9.61 -20.19 12.36
C GLN A 22 9.01 -20.33 13.76
N LEU A 23 7.69 -20.50 13.87
CA LEU A 23 7.01 -20.77 15.14
C LEU A 23 7.43 -22.13 15.72
N ALA A 24 7.43 -23.18 14.90
CA ALA A 24 7.79 -24.54 15.34
C ALA A 24 9.23 -24.62 15.88
N MET A 25 10.18 -23.94 15.22
CA MET A 25 11.59 -23.92 15.63
C MET A 25 11.83 -23.32 17.02
N ARG A 26 10.98 -22.38 17.47
CA ARG A 26 11.13 -21.67 18.76
C ARG A 26 10.08 -22.06 19.80
N GLY A 27 9.39 -23.18 19.60
CA GLY A 27 8.33 -23.63 20.51
C GLY A 27 7.13 -22.68 20.58
N GLY A 28 6.84 -21.97 19.49
CA GLY A 28 5.69 -21.07 19.38
C GLY A 28 5.93 -19.63 19.84
N GLN A 29 7.09 -19.31 20.43
CA GLN A 29 7.40 -17.93 20.85
C GLN A 29 7.86 -17.05 19.69
N VAL A 30 7.32 -15.84 19.62
CA VAL A 30 7.72 -14.79 18.69
C VAL A 30 7.96 -13.48 19.42
N ARG A 31 8.91 -12.71 18.90
CA ARG A 31 9.27 -11.40 19.39
C ARG A 31 8.75 -10.34 18.42
N CYS A 32 7.99 -9.37 18.94
CA CYS A 32 7.53 -8.26 18.12
C CYS A 32 8.72 -7.43 17.62
N GLY A 33 8.82 -7.17 16.31
CA GLY A 33 9.85 -6.28 15.76
C GLY A 33 9.69 -4.81 16.15
N HIS A 34 8.51 -4.40 16.62
CA HIS A 34 8.22 -3.01 16.97
C HIS A 34 8.44 -2.72 18.47
N CYS A 35 7.74 -3.44 19.35
CA CYS A 35 7.84 -3.24 20.80
C CYS A 35 8.71 -4.26 21.52
N GLN A 36 9.31 -5.22 20.81
CA GLN A 36 10.25 -6.22 21.36
C GLN A 36 9.64 -7.16 22.42
N THR A 37 8.33 -7.13 22.63
CA THR A 37 7.60 -8.03 23.53
C THR A 37 7.62 -9.46 22.98
N VAL A 38 7.92 -10.43 23.85
CA VAL A 38 7.87 -11.86 23.54
C VAL A 38 6.51 -12.41 23.95
N PHE A 39 5.86 -13.13 23.06
CA PHE A 39 4.54 -13.72 23.28
C PHE A 39 4.39 -15.01 22.50
N ASP A 40 3.35 -15.77 22.83
CA ASP A 40 2.98 -16.98 22.08
C ASP A 40 2.31 -16.60 20.76
N GLY A 41 3.03 -16.80 19.67
CA GLY A 41 2.55 -16.48 18.33
C GLY A 41 1.49 -17.42 17.82
N VAL A 42 1.43 -18.65 18.34
CA VAL A 42 0.43 -19.67 17.98
C VAL A 42 -0.93 -19.27 18.56
N ALA A 43 -0.94 -18.79 19.81
CA ALA A 43 -2.15 -18.29 20.47
C ALA A 43 -2.67 -16.98 19.84
N ALA A 44 -1.78 -16.14 19.30
CA ALA A 44 -2.11 -14.84 18.69
C ALA A 44 -2.17 -14.87 17.16
N LEU A 45 -2.34 -16.06 16.55
CA LEU A 45 -2.51 -16.21 15.11
C LEU A 45 -3.83 -15.58 14.65
N LEU A 46 -3.73 -14.76 13.62
CA LEU A 46 -4.87 -14.27 12.86
C LEU A 46 -5.11 -15.22 11.68
N SER A 47 -6.27 -15.86 11.67
CA SER A 47 -6.82 -16.44 10.44
C SER A 47 -7.30 -15.30 9.55
N LEU A 48 -6.40 -14.73 8.76
CA LEU A 48 -6.81 -14.04 7.53
C LEU A 48 -7.18 -15.11 6.51
N ALA A 49 -8.32 -15.76 6.75
CA ALA A 49 -9.03 -16.34 5.63
C ALA A 49 -9.23 -15.17 4.65
N PRO A 50 -8.80 -15.29 3.38
CA PRO A 50 -9.30 -14.38 2.37
C PRO A 50 -10.81 -14.43 2.55
N ARG A 51 -11.44 -13.31 2.94
CA ARG A 51 -12.85 -13.21 2.63
C ARG A 51 -12.87 -13.40 1.13
N PRO A 52 -13.57 -14.42 0.58
CA PRO A 52 -13.90 -14.32 -0.84
C PRO A 52 -14.52 -12.93 -0.94
N ARG A 53 -13.89 -12.06 -1.73
CA ARG A 53 -14.58 -10.84 -2.15
C ARG A 53 -15.89 -11.39 -2.66
N ALA A 54 -16.99 -11.13 -1.97
CA ALA A 54 -18.27 -11.56 -2.47
C ALA A 54 -18.30 -10.98 -3.88
N GLU A 55 -18.27 -11.86 -4.88
CA GLU A 55 -18.31 -11.47 -6.29
C GLU A 55 -19.64 -10.76 -6.60
N ASP A 56 -20.52 -10.64 -5.58
CA ASP A 56 -21.81 -9.96 -5.54
C ASP A 56 -21.77 -8.54 -4.92
N GLU A 57 -20.65 -8.11 -4.32
CA GLU A 57 -20.41 -6.70 -3.99
C GLU A 57 -19.50 -6.08 -5.05
N GLU A 58 -19.92 -6.18 -6.31
CA GLU A 58 -19.64 -5.08 -7.23
C GLU A 58 -20.35 -3.87 -6.62
N PRO A 59 -19.65 -2.74 -6.36
CA PRO A 59 -20.38 -1.53 -5.98
C PRO A 59 -21.39 -1.31 -7.10
N ALA A 60 -22.68 -1.42 -6.79
CA ALA A 60 -23.73 -1.10 -7.74
C ALA A 60 -23.44 0.33 -8.18
N PHE A 61 -22.89 0.45 -9.39
CA PHE A 61 -22.49 1.73 -9.96
C PHE A 61 -23.80 2.39 -10.37
N ASP A 62 -24.46 2.98 -9.37
CA ASP A 62 -25.75 3.59 -9.55
C ASP A 62 -25.53 4.90 -10.29
N GLU A 63 -25.65 4.84 -11.61
CA GLU A 63 -25.39 5.96 -12.51
C GLU A 63 -26.32 7.15 -12.22
N ALA A 64 -27.49 6.88 -11.64
CA ALA A 64 -28.41 7.91 -11.14
C ALA A 64 -27.91 8.59 -9.84
N ALA A 65 -27.19 7.88 -8.97
CA ALA A 65 -26.58 8.44 -7.76
C ALA A 65 -25.34 9.32 -8.03
N LEU A 66 -24.66 9.13 -9.17
CA LEU A 66 -23.48 9.90 -9.56
C LEU A 66 -23.79 11.34 -10.00
N GLY A 67 -25.07 11.67 -10.15
CA GLY A 67 -25.51 12.99 -10.57
C GLY A 67 -25.12 13.31 -12.02
N PRO A 68 -25.50 14.48 -12.53
CA PRO A 68 -25.13 14.88 -13.88
C PRO A 68 -23.61 15.04 -14.00
N PRO A 69 -23.00 14.59 -15.11
CA PRO A 69 -21.57 14.73 -15.31
C PRO A 69 -21.18 16.21 -15.26
N THR A 70 -20.28 16.55 -14.34
CA THR A 70 -19.76 17.91 -14.23
C THR A 70 -18.71 18.12 -15.31
N VAL A 71 -19.03 18.95 -16.30
CA VAL A 71 -18.08 19.36 -17.34
C VAL A 71 -17.26 20.54 -16.83
N THR A 72 -15.97 20.32 -16.59
CA THR A 72 -15.03 21.42 -16.34
C THR A 72 -14.50 21.95 -17.67
N LEU A 73 -14.76 23.23 -17.99
CA LEU A 73 -14.08 23.88 -19.11
C LEU A 73 -12.60 24.06 -18.77
N ARG A 74 -11.72 23.42 -19.54
CA ARG A 74 -10.29 23.72 -19.53
C ARG A 74 -9.99 24.86 -20.50
N ASN A 75 -9.12 25.78 -20.07
CA ASN A 75 -8.62 26.85 -20.92
C ASN A 75 -7.81 26.25 -22.09
N ALA A 76 -7.97 26.78 -23.30
CA ALA A 76 -7.26 26.29 -24.48
C ALA A 76 -5.72 26.32 -24.32
N HIS A 77 -5.19 27.24 -23.53
CA HIS A 77 -3.76 27.32 -23.20
C HIS A 77 -3.24 26.08 -22.45
N ALA A 78 -4.09 25.37 -21.71
CA ALA A 78 -3.70 24.15 -20.99
C ALA A 78 -3.50 22.93 -21.91
N LEU A 79 -3.87 23.03 -23.18
CA LEU A 79 -3.57 22.03 -24.21
C LEU A 79 -2.21 22.27 -24.86
N GLN A 80 -1.55 23.39 -24.56
CA GLN A 80 -0.25 23.68 -25.15
C GLN A 80 0.83 22.84 -24.46
N PRO A 81 1.73 22.22 -25.23
CA PRO A 81 2.88 21.51 -24.68
C PRO A 81 3.73 22.50 -23.87
N ALA A 82 4.21 22.06 -22.71
CA ALA A 82 5.09 22.88 -21.88
C ALA A 82 6.32 23.32 -22.70
N PRO A 83 6.74 24.60 -22.61
CA PRO A 83 7.95 25.06 -23.28
C PRO A 83 9.13 24.24 -22.77
N ALA A 84 9.98 23.79 -23.69
CA ALA A 84 11.23 23.11 -23.33
C ALA A 84 12.07 24.06 -22.47
N PRO A 85 12.78 23.56 -21.44
CA PRO A 85 13.72 24.38 -20.70
C PRO A 85 14.80 24.87 -21.67
N ASP A 86 15.02 26.18 -21.69
CA ASP A 86 16.06 26.81 -22.50
C ASP A 86 17.43 26.23 -22.09
N GLU A 87 18.14 25.62 -23.03
CA GLU A 87 19.56 25.24 -22.92
C GLU A 87 20.44 26.50 -22.90
N GLU A 88 20.29 27.31 -21.86
CA GLU A 88 21.09 28.49 -21.56
C GLU A 88 22.38 28.03 -20.85
N GLY A 89 23.27 27.41 -21.61
CA GLY A 89 24.40 26.68 -21.03
C GLY A 89 25.65 26.51 -21.89
N ASP A 90 25.82 27.21 -23.02
CA ASP A 90 27.13 27.26 -23.69
C ASP A 90 27.17 28.40 -24.73
N ARG A 91 27.84 29.51 -24.38
CA ARG A 91 28.44 30.52 -25.30
C ARG A 91 28.99 31.77 -24.59
N ARG A 92 29.51 31.67 -23.37
CA ARG A 92 30.49 32.67 -22.87
C ARG A 92 31.87 32.35 -23.41
N GLY A 93 32.00 32.45 -24.73
CA GLY A 93 33.26 32.64 -25.41
C GLY A 93 33.09 33.86 -26.31
N GLU A 94 33.74 34.98 -25.98
CA GLU A 94 34.14 36.04 -26.92
C GLU A 94 35.12 36.99 -26.19
N PRO A 95 35.96 37.74 -26.92
CA PRO A 95 37.41 37.77 -26.76
C PRO A 95 37.97 39.06 -26.16
N SER A 96 39.23 39.03 -25.68
CA SER A 96 40.20 40.14 -25.65
C SER A 96 41.60 39.60 -25.41
#